data_AF-A0A7J9WNI7-F1
#
_entry.id   AF-A0A7J9WNI7-F1
#
_cell.length_a   1.000
_cell.length_b   1.000
_cell.length_c   1.000
_cell.angle_alpha   90.00
_cell.angle_beta   90.00
_cell.angle_gamma   90.00
#
_symmetry.space_group_name_H-M   'P 1'
#
loop_
_entity.id
_entity.type
_entity.pdbx_description
1 polymer ?
#
loop_
_entity_poly.entity_id
_entity_poly.type
_entity_poly.pdbx_seq_one_letter_code
_entity_poly.pdbx_strand_id
1 'polypeptide(L)'
;MGLRWEVFGRRKADDDWAPVGVVHAPDVEMALLLAKEAFFRHGEGVDLAVRDGDALHALERPDLMEFATDKSYKLQRGYAGLGEKRRRALARAAEAGGPVKRARPADLRVRNPEHRAAPTGGRPA
;
A
#
# COMPACT_ATOMS: atom_id res chain seq x y z
N MET A 1 -7.20 9.90 32.74
CA MET A 1 -6.92 10.70 31.53
C MET A 1 -5.58 10.23 30.98
N GLY A 2 -5.53 9.75 29.74
CA GLY A 2 -4.25 9.36 29.12
C GLY A 2 -3.49 10.59 28.65
N LEU A 3 -2.20 10.66 28.96
CA LEU A 3 -1.31 11.74 28.51
C LEU A 3 -1.23 11.72 26.99
N ARG A 4 -1.14 12.89 26.37
CA ARG A 4 -1.04 13.05 24.92
C ARG A 4 0.42 13.20 24.55
N TRP A 5 0.89 12.33 23.67
CA TRP A 5 2.27 12.29 23.21
C TRP A 5 2.35 12.67 21.75
N GLU A 6 3.28 13.56 21.40
CA GLU A 6 3.62 13.88 20.01
C GLU A 6 4.61 12.85 19.48
N VAL A 7 4.38 12.36 18.26
CA VAL A 7 5.21 11.33 17.63
C VAL A 7 6.05 11.95 16.53
N PHE A 8 7.34 11.63 16.55
CA PHE A 8 8.33 12.02 15.56
C PHE A 8 8.95 10.77 14.94
N GLY A 9 9.35 10.89 13.66
CA GLY A 9 9.96 9.80 12.92
C GLY A 9 11.08 10.27 12.02
N ARG A 10 12.01 9.37 11.74
CA ARG A 10 13.05 9.53 10.71
C ARG A 10 12.88 8.47 9.64
N ARG A 11 12.92 8.87 8.35
CA ARG A 11 12.85 7.91 7.23
C ARG A 11 14.20 7.30 6.92
N LYS A 12 15.29 8.02 7.18
CA LYS A 12 16.68 7.58 7.10
C LYS A 12 17.44 8.02 8.35
N ALA A 13 18.57 7.38 8.63
CA ALA A 13 19.34 7.65 9.86
C ALA A 13 19.84 9.11 9.94
N ASP A 14 20.08 9.74 8.79
CA ASP A 14 20.57 11.12 8.69
C ASP A 14 19.45 12.16 8.50
N ASP A 15 18.18 11.73 8.44
CA ASP A 15 17.06 12.67 8.30
C ASP A 15 16.76 13.38 9.63
N ASP A 16 16.25 14.61 9.54
CA ASP A 16 15.71 15.32 10.69
C ASP A 16 14.45 14.63 11.24
N TRP A 17 14.18 14.85 12.53
CA TRP A 17 12.95 14.40 13.18
C TRP A 17 11.72 15.12 12.60
N ALA A 18 10.87 14.38 11.90
CA ALA A 18 9.64 14.92 11.34
C ALA A 18 8.42 14.53 12.22
N PRO A 19 7.49 15.45 12.49
CA PRO A 19 6.26 15.12 13.21
C PRO A 19 5.38 14.21 12.35
N VAL A 20 4.90 13.13 12.95
CA VAL A 20 4.11 12.08 12.27
C VAL A 20 2.67 12.06 12.76
N GLY A 21 2.46 12.30 14.05
CA GLY A 21 1.13 12.25 14.64
C GLY A 21 1.13 12.37 16.15
N VAL A 22 0.06 11.88 16.78
CA VAL A 22 -0.10 11.89 18.23
C VAL A 22 -0.69 10.56 18.72
N VAL A 23 -0.32 10.15 19.93
CA VAL A 23 -0.90 8.97 20.61
C VAL A 23 -1.32 9.34 22.03
N HIS A 24 -2.30 8.63 22.56
CA HIS A 24 -2.69 8.72 23.96
C HIS A 24 -2.19 7.48 24.69
N ALA A 25 -1.33 7.69 25.69
CA ALA A 25 -0.72 6.60 26.43
C ALA A 25 -0.54 6.97 27.91
N PRO A 26 -0.54 5.97 28.81
CA PRO A 26 -0.30 6.21 30.24
C PRO A 26 1.17 6.56 30.55
N ASP A 27 2.12 6.11 29.73
CA ASP A 27 3.56 6.25 29.95
C ASP A 27 4.33 6.23 28.61
N VAL A 28 5.64 6.50 28.68
CA VAL A 28 6.56 6.61 27.54
C VAL A 28 6.70 5.30 26.77
N GLU A 29 6.79 4.17 27.46
CA GLU A 29 7.00 2.85 26.83
C GLU A 29 5.77 2.47 26.01
N MET A 30 4.58 2.69 26.58
CA MET A 30 3.32 2.48 25.87
C MET A 30 3.14 3.48 24.72
N ALA A 31 3.59 4.73 24.87
CA ALA A 31 3.56 5.71 23.79
C ALA A 31 4.44 5.28 22.61
N LEU A 32 5.67 4.84 22.87
CA LEU A 32 6.59 4.33 21.84
C LEU A 32 6.01 3.11 21.12
N LEU A 33 5.44 2.16 21.87
CA LEU A 33 4.81 0.97 21.30
C LEU A 33 3.62 1.33 20.40
N LEU A 34 2.70 2.17 20.89
CA LEU A 34 1.53 2.61 20.12
C LEU A 34 1.94 3.41 18.88
N ALA A 35 2.94 4.28 19.01
CA ALA A 35 3.47 5.05 17.89
C ALA A 35 4.04 4.14 16.79
N LYS A 36 4.84 3.13 17.17
CA LYS A 36 5.38 2.13 16.24
C LYS A 36 4.27 1.41 15.47
N GLU A 37 3.28 0.88 16.17
CA GLU A 37 2.20 0.09 15.54
C GLU A 37 1.25 0.96 14.69
N ALA A 38 1.01 2.20 15.09
CA ALA A 38 0.13 3.11 14.36
C ALA A 38 0.79 3.66 13.09
N PHE A 39 2.06 4.07 13.17
CA PHE A 39 2.70 4.89 12.15
C PHE A 39 3.87 4.22 11.41
N PHE A 40 4.41 3.11 11.91
CA PHE A 40 5.63 2.49 11.36
C PHE A 40 5.47 1.00 11.03
N ARG A 41 4.24 0.48 11.03
CA ARG A 41 3.90 -0.93 10.82
C ARG A 41 4.45 -1.61 9.57
N HIS A 42 4.93 -0.87 8.57
CA HIS A 42 5.48 -1.42 7.32
C HIS A 42 6.91 -0.96 7.00
N GLY A 43 7.68 -0.53 8.00
CA GLY A 43 9.04 -0.02 7.77
C GLY A 43 9.04 1.34 7.09
N GLU A 44 8.10 2.20 7.47
CA GLU A 44 7.94 3.56 6.94
C GLU A 44 8.99 4.54 7.52
N GLY A 45 9.79 4.09 8.48
CA GLY A 45 10.88 4.82 9.10
C GLY A 45 11.92 3.89 9.73
N VAL A 46 13.09 4.45 10.04
CA VAL A 46 14.21 3.75 10.68
C VAL A 46 14.34 4.07 12.16
N ASP A 47 13.68 5.14 12.63
CA ASP A 47 13.70 5.55 14.01
C ASP A 47 12.42 6.34 14.38
N LEU A 48 12.07 6.31 15.66
CA LEU A 48 10.86 6.90 16.23
C LEU A 48 11.16 7.54 17.59
N ALA A 49 10.54 8.68 17.86
CA ALA A 49 10.57 9.32 19.17
C ALA A 49 9.19 9.82 19.58
N VAL A 50 8.94 9.91 20.87
CA VAL A 50 7.74 10.53 21.45
C VAL A 50 8.11 11.70 22.35
N ARG A 51 7.27 12.72 22.38
CA ARG A 51 7.46 13.90 23.23
C ARG A 51 6.27 14.13 24.14
N ASP A 52 6.55 14.40 25.41
CA ASP A 52 5.62 14.99 26.36
C ASP A 52 6.21 16.31 26.89
N GLY A 53 5.51 17.43 26.67
CA GLY A 53 6.05 18.77 26.93
C GLY A 53 7.38 19.01 26.23
N ASP A 54 8.45 19.21 27.02
CA ASP A 54 9.82 19.45 26.54
C ASP A 54 10.70 18.18 26.49
N ALA A 55 10.21 17.04 26.98
CA ALA A 55 10.98 15.81 27.05
C ALA A 55 10.79 14.95 25.79
N LEU A 56 11.85 14.76 25.01
CA LEU A 56 11.87 13.88 23.83
C LEU A 56 12.50 12.53 24.20
N HIS A 57 11.76 11.46 23.96
CA HIS A 57 12.14 10.08 24.24
C HIS A 57 12.25 9.32 22.93
N ALA A 58 13.48 9.01 22.51
CA ALA A 58 13.74 8.19 21.33
C ALA A 58 13.68 6.70 21.68
N LEU A 59 13.31 5.88 20.70
CA LEU A 59 13.39 4.44 20.84
C LEU A 59 14.86 4.00 20.85
N GLU A 60 15.37 3.54 22.00
CA GLU A 60 16.77 3.14 22.16
C GLU A 60 17.14 1.85 21.39
N ARG A 61 16.13 1.16 20.85
CA ARG A 61 16.24 -0.14 20.19
C ARG A 61 15.76 -0.05 18.73
N PRO A 62 16.58 0.50 17.81
CA PRO A 62 16.22 0.66 16.41
C PRO A 62 16.01 -0.69 15.69
N ASP A 63 16.55 -1.80 16.22
CA ASP A 63 16.27 -3.15 15.73
C ASP A 63 14.78 -3.52 15.83
N LEU A 64 14.04 -2.92 16.76
CA LEU A 64 12.59 -3.12 16.87
C LEU A 64 11.82 -2.44 15.73
N MET A 65 12.43 -1.53 14.96
CA MET A 65 11.83 -0.93 13.77
C MET A 65 11.92 -1.85 12.55
N GLU A 66 12.71 -2.92 12.60
CA GLU A 66 12.81 -3.85 11.47
C GLU A 66 11.48 -4.55 11.21
N PHE A 67 10.95 -4.32 10.02
CA PHE A 67 9.76 -5.01 9.55
C PHE A 67 10.10 -6.45 9.13
N ALA A 68 9.97 -7.38 10.07
CA ALA A 68 10.10 -8.81 9.82
C ALA A 68 8.80 -9.39 9.25
N THR A 69 8.72 -9.55 7.92
CA THR A 69 7.71 -10.43 7.31
C THR A 69 8.39 -11.52 6.50
N ASP A 70 8.01 -12.76 6.79
CA ASP A 70 8.45 -13.94 6.04
C ASP A 70 7.80 -14.01 4.65
N LYS A 71 6.68 -13.31 4.44
CA LYS A 71 5.91 -13.33 3.19
C LYS A 71 6.25 -12.14 2.31
N SER A 72 7.52 -12.04 1.91
CA SER A 72 8.04 -10.97 1.04
C SER A 72 7.22 -10.74 -0.24
N TYR A 73 6.61 -11.79 -0.80
CA TYR A 73 5.73 -11.75 -1.97
C TYR A 73 4.40 -11.00 -1.74
N LYS A 74 3.97 -10.80 -0.48
CA LYS A 74 2.79 -10.01 -0.12
C LYS A 74 3.06 -8.51 -0.04
N LEU A 75 4.31 -8.11 -0.15
CA LEU A 75 4.71 -6.71 -0.09
C LEU A 75 4.71 -6.08 -1.48
N GLN A 76 4.48 -4.77 -1.52
CA GLN A 76 4.57 -3.97 -2.74
C GLN A 76 5.93 -4.15 -3.44
N ARG A 77 7.02 -4.23 -2.67
CA ARG A 77 8.37 -4.51 -3.19
C ARG A 77 8.49 -5.87 -3.89
N GLY A 78 7.69 -6.86 -3.49
CA GLY A 78 7.63 -8.17 -4.15
C GLY A 78 7.12 -8.11 -5.59
N TYR A 79 6.43 -7.03 -5.96
CA TYR A 79 5.97 -6.77 -7.34
C TYR A 79 6.98 -5.97 -8.18
N ALA A 80 8.09 -5.51 -7.60
CA ALA A 80 9.13 -4.80 -8.34
C ALA A 80 9.68 -5.69 -9.47
N GLY A 81 9.78 -5.14 -10.68
CA GLY A 81 10.24 -5.88 -11.86
C GLY A 81 9.22 -6.83 -12.50
N LEU A 82 8.02 -7.01 -11.93
CA LEU A 82 6.97 -7.83 -12.55
C LEU A 82 6.52 -7.27 -13.90
N GLY A 83 6.46 -5.94 -14.03
CA GLY A 83 6.11 -5.27 -15.30
C GLY A 83 7.11 -5.58 -16.41
N GLU A 84 8.41 -5.61 -16.10
CA GLU A 84 9.45 -5.93 -17.06
C GLU A 84 9.46 -7.41 -17.42
N LYS A 85 9.34 -8.31 -16.42
CA LYS A 85 9.16 -9.74 -16.64
C LYS A 85 7.94 -10.02 -17.53
N ARG A 86 6.83 -9.32 -17.30
CA ARG A 86 5.62 -9.41 -18.12
C ARG A 86 5.87 -8.93 -19.56
N ARG A 87 6.57 -7.80 -19.76
CA ARG A 87 6.94 -7.33 -21.10
C ARG A 87 7.80 -8.35 -21.85
N ARG A 88 8.83 -8.89 -21.20
CA ARG A 88 9.70 -9.94 -21.79
C ARG A 88 8.91 -11.20 -22.12
N ALA A 89 8.01 -11.63 -21.24
CA ALA A 89 7.15 -12.79 -21.48
C ALA A 89 6.19 -12.57 -22.66
N LEU A 90 5.61 -11.36 -22.77
CA LEU A 90 4.75 -10.99 -23.91
C LEU A 90 5.55 -10.91 -25.22
N ALA A 91 6.78 -10.41 -25.20
CA ALA A 91 7.65 -10.37 -26.38
C ALA A 91 7.99 -11.81 -26.86
N ARG A 92 8.41 -12.70 -25.95
CA ARG A 92 8.65 -14.11 -26.27
C ARG A 92 7.40 -14.82 -26.78
N ALA A 93 6.25 -14.52 -26.19
CA ALA A 93 4.97 -15.04 -26.67
C ALA A 93 4.67 -14.52 -28.08
N ALA A 94 4.90 -13.24 -28.39
CA ALA A 94 4.70 -12.70 -29.73
C ALA A 94 5.63 -13.34 -30.77
N GLU A 95 6.91 -13.54 -30.44
CA GLU A 95 7.89 -14.21 -31.30
C GLU A 95 7.54 -15.69 -31.53
N ALA A 96 6.99 -16.37 -30.53
CA ALA A 96 6.58 -17.76 -30.62
C ALA A 96 5.19 -17.97 -31.28
N GLY A 97 4.60 -16.93 -31.88
CA GLY A 97 3.25 -17.02 -32.45
C GLY A 97 2.15 -17.22 -31.40
N GLY A 98 2.42 -16.80 -30.17
CA GLY A 98 1.56 -16.90 -28.99
C GLY A 98 0.20 -16.23 -29.18
N PRO A 99 -0.73 -16.49 -28.25
CA PRO A 99 -2.15 -16.34 -28.51
C PRO A 99 -2.48 -14.93 -28.99
N VAL A 100 -2.97 -14.84 -30.23
CA VAL A 100 -3.66 -13.67 -30.76
C VAL A 100 -4.64 -13.23 -29.69
N LYS A 101 -4.60 -11.95 -29.27
CA LYS A 101 -5.64 -11.36 -28.43
C LYS A 101 -6.98 -11.61 -29.12
N ARG A 102 -7.66 -12.70 -28.76
CA ARG A 102 -9.02 -12.94 -29.20
C ARG A 102 -9.83 -11.80 -28.60
N ALA A 103 -10.67 -11.18 -29.43
CA ALA A 103 -11.61 -10.17 -28.96
C ALA A 103 -12.34 -10.74 -27.73
N ARG A 104 -12.41 -9.95 -26.65
CA ARG A 104 -13.13 -10.40 -25.46
C ARG A 104 -14.59 -10.59 -25.89
N PRO A 105 -15.34 -11.57 -25.37
CA PRO A 105 -16.73 -11.80 -25.80
C PRO A 105 -17.63 -10.54 -25.73
N ALA A 106 -17.32 -9.61 -24.82
CA ALA A 106 -17.98 -8.31 -24.73
C ALA A 106 -17.73 -7.40 -25.96
N ASP A 107 -16.54 -7.43 -26.53
CA ASP A 107 -16.14 -6.63 -27.71
C ASP A 107 -16.83 -7.13 -28.99
N LEU A 108 -17.28 -8.39 -28.98
CA LEU A 108 -18.01 -9.02 -30.09
C LEU A 108 -19.51 -8.68 -30.08
N ARG A 109 -20.09 -8.28 -28.93
CA ARG A 109 -21.52 -7.90 -28.84
C ARG A 109 -21.88 -6.62 -29.61
N VAL A 110 -20.90 -5.74 -29.84
CA VAL A 110 -21.10 -4.47 -30.58
C VAL A 110 -21.25 -4.71 -32.08
N ARG A 111 -20.87 -5.90 -32.58
CA ARG A 111 -20.84 -6.19 -34.02
C ARG A 111 -22.11 -6.84 -34.57
N ASN A 112 -23.13 -7.11 -33.74
CA ASN A 112 -24.38 -7.69 -34.23
C ASN A 112 -25.45 -6.60 -34.48
N PRO A 113 -25.73 -6.20 -35.74
CA PRO A 113 -26.68 -5.12 -36.06
C PRO A 113 -28.14 -5.47 -35.75
N GLU A 114 -28.43 -6.73 -35.48
CA GLU A 114 -29.77 -7.31 -35.28
C GLU A 114 -30.29 -7.17 -33.83
N HIS A 115 -29.52 -6.53 -32.93
CA HIS A 115 -29.98 -6.14 -31.59
C HIS A 115 -30.34 -4.65 -31.46
N ARG A 116 -30.40 -3.88 -32.56
CA ARG A 116 -30.88 -2.50 -32.53
C ARG A 116 -32.40 -2.46 -32.55
N ALA A 117 -32.98 -2.46 -31.34
CA ALA A 117 -34.34 -2.02 -31.00
C ALA A 117 -35.50 -2.65 -31.79
N ALA A 118 -36.15 -3.65 -31.20
CA ALA A 118 -37.57 -3.82 -31.44
C ALA A 118 -38.30 -2.58 -30.87
N PRO A 119 -39.18 -1.91 -31.64
CA PRO A 119 -39.97 -0.81 -31.09
C PRO A 119 -40.87 -1.35 -29.97
N THR A 120 -40.81 -0.70 -28.80
CA THR A 120 -41.72 -0.91 -27.69
C THR A 120 -43.15 -0.65 -28.18
N GLY A 121 -43.83 -1.71 -28.61
CA GLY A 121 -45.24 -1.68 -28.96
C GLY A 121 -46.06 -1.23 -27.75
N GLY A 122 -46.90 -0.22 -27.95
CA GLY A 122 -47.76 0.36 -26.93
C GLY A 122 -48.68 -0.68 -26.30
N ARG A 123 -48.90 -0.54 -25.00
CA ARG A 123 -49.98 -1.23 -24.30
C ARG A 123 -51.32 -0.65 -24.80
N PRO A 124 -52.27 -1.46 -25.27
CA PRO A 124 -53.65 -1.01 -25.35
C PRO A 124 -54.22 -0.82 -23.92
N ALA A 125 -55.14 0.14 -23.83
CA ALA A 125 -55.80 0.63 -22.62
C ALA A 125 -56.67 -0.42 -21.92
#